data_AF-A0A7W1FES6-F1
#
_entry.id   AF-A0A7W1FES6-F1
#
_cell.length_a   1.000
_cell.length_b   1.000
_cell.length_c   1.000
_cell.angle_alpha   90.00
_cell.angle_beta   90.00
_cell.angle_gamma   90.00
#
_symmetry.space_group_name_H-M   'P 1'
#
loop_
_entity.id
_entity.type
_entity.pdbx_description
1 polymer ?
#
loop_
_entity_poly.entity_id
_entity_poly.type
_entity_poly.pdbx_seq_one_letter_code
_entity_poly.pdbx_strand_id
1 'polypeptide(L)'
;RLWMAMSRDGLLPKIFSSIHPRFRTPWFSTILTGFMVAIPALFMNLSEVTDLSVIGTLFAFTIVCAGVLVKDKEFAGEKRFVPYINSQFIAPVLFLLVWGALLYFNGEAVRNFFTDFTSTEESAFYHKIPYFVFVLFSLAMTVLCFVKRLSLIPVLGIIFCTYLMTELGITNWTRFAIWLLIGLAVYFLYSYKHSKLHQREEVASQ
;
A
#
# COMPACT_ATOMS: atom_id res chain seq x y z
N ARG A 1 -9.32 9.28 -14.82
CA ARG A 1 -9.69 10.51 -14.06
C ARG A 1 -8.56 10.98 -13.15
N LEU A 2 -7.99 10.11 -12.30
CA LEU A 2 -6.81 10.43 -11.47
C LEU A 2 -5.63 11.03 -12.27
N TRP A 3 -5.23 10.40 -13.38
CA TRP A 3 -4.16 10.89 -14.25
C TRP A 3 -4.38 12.32 -14.79
N MET A 4 -5.62 12.65 -15.12
CA MET A 4 -6.01 13.98 -15.60
C MET A 4 -5.95 15.03 -14.48
N ALA A 5 -6.38 14.67 -13.26
CA ALA A 5 -6.29 15.55 -12.10
C ALA A 5 -4.82 15.80 -11.71
N MET A 6 -4.02 14.74 -11.58
CA MET A 6 -2.59 14.85 -11.27
C MET A 6 -1.80 15.61 -12.35
N SER A 7 -2.15 15.45 -13.63
CA SER A 7 -1.56 16.22 -14.74
C SER A 7 -1.90 17.71 -14.66
N ARG A 8 -3.16 18.05 -14.29
CA ARG A 8 -3.58 19.44 -14.08
C ARG A 8 -2.88 20.09 -12.89
N ASP A 9 -2.62 19.32 -11.84
CA ASP A 9 -1.86 19.75 -10.67
C ASP A 9 -0.36 19.87 -10.96
N GLY A 10 0.09 19.52 -12.17
CA GLY A 10 1.46 19.66 -12.65
C GLY A 10 2.40 18.54 -12.23
N LEU A 11 1.87 17.46 -11.64
CA LEU A 11 2.64 16.28 -11.21
C LEU A 11 2.96 15.31 -12.37
N LEU A 12 2.21 15.41 -13.49
CA LEU A 12 2.36 14.55 -14.68
C LEU A 12 2.34 15.37 -15.98
N PRO A 13 2.88 14.86 -17.11
CA PRO A 13 2.94 15.60 -18.38
C PRO A 13 1.58 16.12 -18.82
N LYS A 14 1.51 17.35 -19.35
CA LYS A 14 0.26 17.98 -19.84
C LYS A 14 -0.46 17.19 -20.94
N ILE A 15 0.22 16.25 -21.57
CA ILE A 15 -0.34 15.32 -22.57
C ILE A 15 -1.45 14.46 -21.93
N PHE A 16 -1.31 14.11 -20.65
CA PHE A 16 -2.30 13.32 -19.90
C PHE A 16 -3.62 14.06 -19.64
N SER A 17 -3.62 15.40 -19.68
CA SER A 17 -4.82 16.24 -19.60
C SER A 17 -5.43 16.60 -20.96
N SER A 18 -4.92 16.07 -22.08
CA SER A 18 -5.48 16.34 -23.41
C SER A 18 -6.88 15.74 -23.55
N ILE A 19 -7.88 16.59 -23.82
CA ILE A 19 -9.29 16.21 -23.93
C ILE A 19 -9.68 16.14 -25.40
N HIS A 20 -10.36 15.06 -25.80
CA HIS A 20 -10.86 14.91 -27.16
C HIS A 20 -12.01 15.90 -27.47
N PRO A 21 -11.99 16.62 -28.61
CA PRO A 21 -12.96 17.69 -28.91
C PRO A 21 -14.41 17.21 -29.02
N ARG A 22 -14.65 16.01 -29.58
CA ARG A 22 -16.00 15.40 -29.72
C ARG A 22 -16.51 14.67 -28.46
N PHE A 23 -15.70 13.78 -27.87
CA PHE A 23 -16.12 12.92 -26.76
C PHE A 23 -15.85 13.49 -25.36
N ARG A 24 -15.14 14.64 -25.25
CA ARG A 24 -14.78 15.30 -23.99
C ARG A 24 -14.11 14.37 -22.95
N THR A 25 -13.45 13.31 -23.42
CA THR A 25 -12.74 12.33 -22.60
C THR A 25 -11.23 12.47 -22.75
N PRO A 26 -10.44 12.13 -21.71
CA PRO A 26 -8.99 12.11 -21.79
C PRO A 26 -8.51 10.89 -22.58
N TRP A 27 -8.40 11.05 -23.90
CA TRP A 27 -8.16 9.95 -24.83
C TRP A 27 -6.78 9.31 -24.62
N PHE A 28 -5.74 10.12 -24.43
CA PHE A 28 -4.37 9.64 -24.24
C PHE A 28 -4.23 8.79 -22.96
N SER A 29 -4.78 9.26 -21.85
CA SER A 29 -4.80 8.50 -20.58
C SER A 29 -5.53 7.16 -20.72
N THR A 30 -6.59 7.12 -21.54
CA THR A 30 -7.41 5.92 -21.73
C THR A 30 -6.67 4.88 -22.57
N ILE A 31 -6.05 5.30 -23.68
CA ILE A 31 -5.27 4.39 -24.54
C ILE A 31 -4.05 3.86 -23.79
N LEU A 32 -3.31 4.72 -23.08
CA LEU A 32 -2.12 4.29 -22.35
C LEU A 32 -2.46 3.26 -21.27
N THR A 33 -3.49 3.51 -20.46
CA THR A 33 -3.90 2.57 -19.40
C THR A 33 -4.41 1.25 -19.98
N GLY A 34 -5.18 1.29 -21.08
CA GLY A 34 -5.59 0.10 -21.80
C GLY A 34 -4.41 -0.72 -22.30
N PHE A 35 -3.43 -0.08 -22.95
CA PHE A 35 -2.23 -0.76 -23.44
C PHE A 35 -1.36 -1.31 -22.31
N MET A 36 -1.18 -0.53 -21.23
CA MET A 36 -0.38 -0.90 -20.06
C MET A 36 -0.97 -2.12 -19.32
N VAL A 37 -2.29 -2.31 -19.33
CA VAL A 37 -2.95 -3.49 -18.75
C VAL A 37 -3.05 -4.65 -19.75
N ALA A 38 -3.25 -4.36 -21.04
CA ALA A 38 -3.37 -5.37 -22.08
C ALA A 38 -2.07 -6.16 -22.29
N ILE A 39 -0.90 -5.52 -22.19
CA ILE A 39 0.39 -6.21 -22.36
C ILE A 39 0.57 -7.30 -21.28
N PRO A 40 0.54 -7.02 -19.97
CA PRO A 40 0.64 -8.07 -18.96
C PRO A 40 -0.43 -9.14 -19.09
N ALA A 41 -1.68 -8.75 -19.42
CA ALA A 41 -2.78 -9.70 -19.61
C ALA A 41 -2.56 -10.65 -20.80
N LEU A 42 -1.76 -10.27 -21.80
CA LEU A 42 -1.44 -11.13 -22.94
C LEU A 42 -0.36 -12.16 -22.61
N PHE A 43 0.60 -11.81 -21.75
CA PHE A 43 1.78 -12.64 -21.45
C PHE A 43 1.67 -13.43 -20.14
N MET A 44 0.72 -13.11 -19.26
CA MET A 44 0.59 -13.68 -17.91
C MET A 44 -0.76 -14.39 -17.73
N ASN A 45 -0.80 -15.35 -16.81
CA ASN A 45 -2.05 -16.05 -16.47
C ASN A 45 -3.02 -15.10 -15.75
N LEU A 46 -4.33 -15.32 -15.95
CA LEU A 46 -5.39 -14.51 -15.34
C LEU A 46 -5.29 -14.45 -13.80
N SER A 47 -4.86 -15.53 -13.16
CA SER A 47 -4.63 -15.58 -11.71
C SER A 47 -3.52 -14.62 -11.28
N GLU A 48 -2.39 -14.62 -11.96
CA GLU A 48 -1.24 -13.76 -11.63
C GLU A 48 -1.55 -12.28 -11.81
N VAL A 49 -2.30 -11.92 -12.87
CA VAL A 49 -2.74 -10.54 -13.12
C VAL A 49 -3.73 -10.08 -12.05
N THR A 50 -4.61 -10.99 -11.63
CA THR A 50 -5.59 -10.72 -10.56
C THR A 50 -4.89 -10.50 -9.23
N ASP A 51 -3.95 -11.38 -8.86
CA ASP A 51 -3.12 -11.26 -7.66
C ASP A 51 -2.34 -9.94 -7.63
N LEU A 52 -1.77 -9.53 -8.77
CA LEU A 52 -1.06 -8.25 -8.91
C LEU A 52 -2.00 -7.04 -8.76
N SER A 53 -3.26 -7.16 -9.18
CA SER A 53 -4.26 -6.12 -8.98
C SER A 53 -4.70 -6.04 -7.51
N VAL A 54 -4.94 -7.19 -6.86
CA VAL A 54 -5.33 -7.28 -5.45
C VAL A 54 -4.23 -6.69 -4.56
N ILE A 55 -2.97 -7.09 -4.76
CA ILE A 55 -1.86 -6.55 -3.95
C ILE A 55 -1.71 -5.03 -4.13
N GLY A 56 -1.91 -4.51 -5.34
CA GLY A 56 -1.86 -3.07 -5.61
C GLY A 56 -2.99 -2.29 -4.93
N THR A 57 -4.21 -2.82 -4.90
CA THR A 57 -5.34 -2.19 -4.20
C THR A 57 -5.17 -2.23 -2.68
N LEU A 58 -4.74 -3.37 -2.12
CA LEU A 58 -4.45 -3.51 -0.69
C LEU A 58 -3.32 -2.57 -0.24
N PHE A 59 -2.28 -2.43 -1.07
CA PHE A 59 -1.19 -1.49 -0.81
C PHE A 59 -1.67 -0.02 -0.84
N ALA A 60 -2.47 0.37 -1.82
CA ALA A 60 -3.04 1.71 -1.90
C ALA A 60 -3.93 2.02 -0.68
N PHE A 61 -4.78 1.08 -0.25
CA PHE A 61 -5.59 1.24 0.96
C PHE A 61 -4.74 1.38 2.23
N THR A 62 -3.65 0.63 2.33
CA THR A 62 -2.70 0.72 3.45
C THR A 62 -2.07 2.11 3.52
N ILE A 63 -1.63 2.68 2.39
CA ILE A 63 -1.10 4.05 2.32
C ILE A 63 -2.17 5.09 2.70
N VAL A 64 -3.40 4.94 2.22
CA VAL A 64 -4.50 5.86 2.55
C VAL A 64 -4.76 5.85 4.06
N CYS A 65 -4.86 4.67 4.67
CA CYS A 65 -5.05 4.54 6.11
C CYS A 65 -3.86 5.12 6.90
N ALA A 66 -2.63 4.88 6.44
CA ALA A 66 -1.44 5.48 7.04
C ALA A 66 -1.46 7.02 6.94
N GLY A 67 -1.88 7.58 5.80
CA GLY A 67 -2.06 9.02 5.60
C GLY A 67 -3.09 9.63 6.54
N VAL A 68 -4.21 8.93 6.76
CA VAL A 68 -5.21 9.34 7.76
C VAL A 68 -4.60 9.35 9.16
N LEU A 69 -3.79 8.36 9.54
CA LEU A 69 -3.13 8.33 10.85
C LEU A 69 -2.12 9.47 11.05
N VAL A 70 -1.40 9.87 9.99
CA VAL A 70 -0.47 11.01 10.05
C VAL A 70 -1.24 12.32 10.24
N LYS A 71 -2.37 12.48 9.56
CA LYS A 71 -3.19 13.70 9.60
C LYS A 71 -4.23 13.75 10.72
N ASP A 72 -4.47 12.64 11.42
CA ASP A 72 -5.48 12.52 12.48
C ASP A 72 -5.30 13.58 13.59
N LYS A 73 -4.05 13.94 13.89
CA LYS A 73 -3.72 14.96 14.90
C LYS A 73 -4.06 16.39 14.47
N GLU A 74 -3.98 16.68 13.17
CA GLU A 74 -4.32 17.99 12.62
C GLU A 74 -5.85 18.22 12.64
N PHE A 75 -6.64 17.15 12.51
CA PHE A 75 -8.11 17.20 12.55
C PHE A 75 -8.71 17.09 13.95
N ALA A 76 -7.89 16.99 15.00
CA ALA A 76 -8.35 16.78 16.37
C ALA A 76 -9.20 17.94 16.95
N GLY A 77 -9.17 19.12 16.31
CA GLY A 77 -9.95 20.31 16.70
C GLY A 77 -11.21 20.57 15.86
N GLU A 78 -11.46 19.80 14.80
CA GLU A 78 -12.62 19.98 13.92
C GLU A 78 -13.77 19.04 14.30
N LYS A 79 -15.02 19.41 13.97
CA LYS A 79 -16.20 18.57 14.27
C LYS A 79 -16.11 17.25 13.50
N ARG A 80 -15.67 16.21 14.20
CA ARG A 80 -15.50 14.87 13.64
C ARG A 80 -16.87 14.20 13.47
N PHE A 81 -17.21 13.80 12.24
CA PHE A 81 -18.44 13.05 11.94
C PHE A 81 -18.38 11.60 12.45
N VAL A 82 -17.18 11.06 12.72
CA VAL A 82 -16.97 9.70 13.23
C VAL A 82 -16.57 9.70 14.71
N PRO A 83 -17.14 8.83 15.56
CA PRO A 83 -16.76 8.73 16.96
C PRO A 83 -15.30 8.28 17.07
N TYR A 84 -14.49 9.04 17.82
CA TYR A 84 -13.11 8.66 18.13
C TYR A 84 -13.14 7.56 19.20
N ILE A 85 -12.80 6.34 18.79
CA ILE A 85 -12.58 5.22 19.70
C ILE A 85 -11.08 5.10 19.94
N ASN A 86 -10.66 5.23 21.20
CA ASN A 86 -9.26 5.18 21.58
C ASN A 86 -8.71 3.76 21.42
N SER A 87 -7.76 3.57 20.50
CA SER A 87 -7.17 2.26 20.18
C SER A 87 -6.22 1.72 21.24
N GLN A 88 -5.84 2.52 22.24
CA GLN A 88 -4.77 2.19 23.19
C GLN A 88 -4.98 0.83 23.89
N PHE A 89 -6.24 0.44 24.16
CA PHE A 89 -6.56 -0.85 24.79
C PHE A 89 -7.20 -1.83 23.81
N ILE A 90 -7.98 -1.36 22.84
CA ILE A 90 -8.74 -2.24 21.94
C ILE A 90 -7.82 -2.96 20.96
N ALA A 91 -6.84 -2.26 20.37
CA ALA A 91 -5.90 -2.87 19.43
C ALA A 91 -5.03 -3.99 20.05
N PRO A 92 -4.38 -3.80 21.22
CA PRO A 92 -3.60 -4.87 21.84
C PRO A 92 -4.47 -6.01 22.36
N VAL A 93 -5.65 -5.73 22.92
CA VAL A 93 -6.58 -6.80 23.34
C VAL A 93 -7.01 -7.65 22.15
N LEU A 94 -7.32 -7.02 21.01
CA LEU A 94 -7.70 -7.73 19.80
C LEU A 94 -6.53 -8.52 19.22
N PHE A 95 -5.31 -7.97 19.22
CA PHE A 95 -4.11 -8.70 18.82
C PHE A 95 -3.88 -9.94 19.69
N LEU A 96 -3.96 -9.80 21.02
CA LEU A 96 -3.81 -10.91 21.96
C LEU A 96 -4.93 -11.95 21.81
N LEU A 97 -6.17 -11.52 21.57
CA LEU A 97 -7.29 -12.43 21.32
C LEU A 97 -7.05 -13.23 20.05
N VAL A 98 -6.67 -12.57 18.95
CA VAL A 98 -6.36 -13.24 17.68
C VAL A 98 -5.19 -14.21 17.84
N TRP A 99 -4.09 -13.80 18.48
CA TRP A 99 -2.92 -14.65 18.68
C TRP A 99 -3.23 -15.82 19.64
N GLY A 100 -4.01 -15.58 20.69
CA GLY A 100 -4.48 -16.61 21.63
C GLY A 100 -5.43 -17.62 20.97
N ALA A 101 -6.36 -17.16 20.13
CA ALA A 101 -7.21 -18.03 19.32
C ALA A 101 -6.39 -18.85 18.33
N LEU A 102 -5.35 -18.26 17.72
CA LEU A 102 -4.45 -18.95 16.81
C LEU A 102 -3.65 -20.05 17.54
N LEU A 103 -3.15 -19.78 18.74
CA LEU A 103 -2.51 -20.79 19.59
C LEU A 103 -3.46 -21.91 20.02
N TYR A 104 -4.74 -21.58 20.25
CA TYR A 104 -5.75 -22.55 20.67
C TYR A 104 -6.20 -23.48 19.52
N PHE A 105 -6.51 -22.91 18.35
CA PHE A 105 -7.02 -23.67 17.20
C PHE A 105 -5.92 -24.26 16.31
N ASN A 106 -4.77 -23.60 16.21
CA ASN A 106 -3.65 -23.96 15.33
C ASN A 106 -2.33 -24.07 16.12
N GLY A 107 -2.39 -24.60 17.34
CA GLY A 107 -1.21 -24.74 18.20
C GLY A 107 -0.07 -25.54 17.57
N GLU A 108 -0.39 -26.47 16.67
CA GLU A 108 0.59 -27.23 15.90
C GLU A 108 1.33 -26.37 14.86
N ALA A 109 0.61 -25.52 14.12
CA ALA A 109 1.22 -24.60 13.16
C ALA A 109 2.15 -23.59 13.85
N VAL A 110 1.77 -23.12 15.05
CA VAL A 110 2.62 -22.20 15.81
C VAL A 110 3.86 -22.91 16.35
N ARG A 111 3.71 -24.12 16.91
CA ARG A 111 4.85 -24.93 17.35
C ARG A 111 5.82 -25.20 16.20
N ASN A 112 5.30 -25.61 15.04
CA ASN A 112 6.09 -25.86 13.82
C ASN A 112 6.77 -24.58 13.30
N PHE A 113 6.12 -23.41 13.43
CA PHE A 113 6.72 -22.13 13.09
C PHE A 113 7.93 -21.78 13.96
N PHE A 114 7.88 -22.11 15.26
CA PHE A 114 9.00 -21.86 16.19
C PHE A 114 10.09 -22.93 16.15
N THR A 115 9.77 -24.20 15.88
CA THR A 115 10.76 -25.29 15.80
C THR A 115 11.58 -25.26 14.52
N ASP A 116 10.98 -24.90 13.37
CA ASP A 116 11.67 -24.81 12.08
C ASP A 116 12.69 -23.67 12.01
N PHE A 117 12.65 -22.70 12.93
CA PHE A 117 13.63 -21.61 13.00
C PHE A 117 15.05 -22.13 13.32
N THR A 118 15.17 -23.31 13.93
CA THR A 118 16.45 -23.89 14.36
C THR A 118 17.02 -24.92 13.37
N SER A 119 16.22 -25.41 12.42
CA SER A 119 16.67 -26.39 11.41
C SER A 119 17.07 -25.69 10.10
N THR A 120 18.34 -25.83 9.76
CA THR A 120 19.03 -25.32 8.58
C THR A 120 18.52 -25.90 7.25
N GLU A 121 17.27 -25.64 6.85
CA GLU A 121 16.73 -26.00 5.52
C GLU A 121 16.37 -24.75 4.72
N GLU A 122 17.33 -24.22 3.92
CA GLU A 122 17.24 -22.94 3.20
C GLU A 122 15.99 -22.76 2.31
N SER A 123 15.38 -23.83 1.81
CA SER A 123 14.27 -23.77 0.85
C SER A 123 12.88 -23.54 1.48
N ALA A 124 12.69 -23.87 2.76
CA ALA A 124 11.42 -23.68 3.47
C ALA A 124 11.21 -22.25 4.00
N PHE A 125 12.30 -21.47 4.16
CA PHE A 125 12.26 -20.14 4.76
C PHE A 125 11.60 -19.10 3.84
N TYR A 126 11.86 -19.14 2.53
CA TYR A 126 11.40 -18.10 1.60
C TYR A 126 9.87 -17.94 1.56
N HIS A 127 9.12 -19.03 1.72
CA HIS A 127 7.65 -18.98 1.75
C HIS A 127 7.08 -18.45 3.07
N LYS A 128 7.85 -18.49 4.17
CA LYS A 128 7.41 -18.04 5.50
C LYS A 128 7.77 -16.58 5.78
N ILE A 129 8.66 -15.96 5.01
CA ILE A 129 9.10 -14.56 5.18
C ILE A 129 7.91 -13.57 5.27
N PRO A 130 6.88 -13.62 4.41
CA PRO A 130 5.76 -12.68 4.49
C PRO A 130 5.01 -12.71 5.83
N TYR A 131 4.87 -13.89 6.44
CA TYR A 131 4.24 -14.07 7.74
C TYR A 131 5.09 -13.48 8.86
N PHE A 132 6.42 -13.64 8.81
CA PHE A 132 7.33 -13.01 9.77
C PHE A 132 7.28 -11.48 9.69
N VAL A 133 7.32 -10.94 8.47
CA VAL A 133 7.20 -9.49 8.24
C VAL A 133 5.86 -8.98 8.77
N PHE A 134 4.77 -9.71 8.55
CA PHE A 134 3.46 -9.36 9.09
C PHE A 134 3.42 -9.36 10.62
N VAL A 135 3.96 -10.38 11.29
CA VAL A 135 4.00 -10.45 12.75
C VAL A 135 4.80 -9.27 13.32
N LEU A 136 5.98 -8.98 12.76
CA LEU A 136 6.79 -7.83 13.18
C LEU A 136 6.06 -6.50 12.95
N PHE A 137 5.42 -6.35 11.79
CA PHE A 137 4.69 -5.13 11.44
C PHE A 137 3.44 -4.93 12.32
N SER A 138 2.69 -6.00 12.59
CA SER A 138 1.50 -5.98 13.47
C SER A 138 1.87 -5.69 14.92
N LEU A 139 2.98 -6.25 15.41
CA LEU A 139 3.56 -5.91 16.70
C LEU A 139 3.95 -4.41 16.74
N ALA A 140 4.67 -3.92 15.73
CA ALA A 140 5.08 -2.53 15.64
C ALA A 140 3.87 -1.57 15.60
N MET A 141 2.82 -1.90 14.84
CA MET A 141 1.58 -1.13 14.81
C MET A 141 0.86 -1.14 16.15
N THR A 142 0.83 -2.27 16.86
CA THR A 142 0.24 -2.38 18.20
C THR A 142 0.99 -1.50 19.21
N VAL A 143 2.33 -1.49 19.16
CA VAL A 143 3.17 -0.61 19.99
C VAL A 143 2.95 0.86 19.63
N LEU A 144 2.88 1.19 18.34
CA LEU A 144 2.61 2.56 17.88
C LEU A 144 1.22 3.06 18.29
N CYS A 145 0.22 2.18 18.34
CA CYS A 145 -1.09 2.51 18.86
C CYS A 145 -1.05 2.87 20.34
N PHE A 146 -0.24 2.17 21.13
CA PHE A 146 -0.05 2.43 22.56
C PHE A 146 0.66 3.77 22.82
N VAL A 147 1.71 4.06 22.03
CA VAL A 147 2.50 5.29 22.20
C VAL A 147 1.80 6.53 21.64
N LYS A 148 1.09 6.41 20.50
CA LYS A 148 0.57 7.59 19.76
C LYS A 148 -0.94 7.80 19.84
N ARG A 149 -1.71 6.98 20.58
CA ARG A 149 -3.18 7.07 20.72
C ARG A 149 -3.90 7.23 19.37
N LEU A 150 -3.57 6.33 18.45
CA LEU A 150 -4.04 6.35 17.06
C LEU A 150 -5.54 6.02 16.96
N SER A 151 -6.21 6.46 15.90
CA SER A 151 -7.60 6.10 15.60
C SER A 151 -7.75 4.62 15.23
N LEU A 152 -8.78 3.94 15.74
CA LEU A 152 -8.94 2.49 15.61
C LEU A 152 -9.27 2.03 14.19
N ILE A 153 -10.11 2.79 13.49
CA ILE A 153 -10.62 2.42 12.17
C ILE A 153 -9.49 2.28 11.13
N PRO A 154 -8.58 3.27 10.97
CA PRO A 154 -7.46 3.12 10.04
C PRO A 154 -6.45 2.05 10.47
N VAL A 155 -6.23 1.86 11.78
CA VAL A 155 -5.31 0.83 12.31
C VAL A 155 -5.80 -0.56 11.94
N LEU A 156 -7.07 -0.86 12.18
CA LEU A 156 -7.66 -2.14 11.80
C LEU A 156 -7.60 -2.35 10.29
N GLY A 157 -7.84 -1.30 9.51
CA GLY A 157 -7.69 -1.33 8.05
C GLY A 157 -6.27 -1.70 7.61
N ILE A 158 -5.24 -1.09 8.21
CA ILE A 158 -3.84 -1.40 7.93
C ILE A 158 -3.52 -2.86 8.30
N ILE A 159 -3.92 -3.31 9.49
CA ILE A 159 -3.62 -4.68 9.95
C ILE A 159 -4.31 -5.70 9.04
N PHE A 160 -5.58 -5.49 8.70
CA PHE A 160 -6.33 -6.40 7.84
C PHE A 160 -5.81 -6.40 6.40
N CYS A 161 -5.50 -5.24 5.82
CA CYS A 161 -4.92 -5.16 4.47
C CYS A 161 -3.53 -5.82 4.42
N THR A 162 -2.70 -5.60 5.44
CA THR A 162 -1.37 -6.23 5.51
C THR A 162 -1.48 -7.74 5.67
N TYR A 163 -2.45 -8.23 6.46
CA TYR A 163 -2.72 -9.66 6.59
C TYR A 163 -3.10 -10.29 5.24
N LEU A 164 -4.05 -9.70 4.52
CA LEU A 164 -4.46 -10.21 3.21
C LEU A 164 -3.31 -10.17 2.20
N MET A 165 -2.40 -9.20 2.29
CA MET A 165 -1.21 -9.16 1.44
C MET A 165 -0.25 -10.34 1.71
N THR A 166 -0.21 -10.87 2.93
CA THR A 166 0.63 -12.02 3.31
C THR A 166 0.11 -13.34 2.73
N GLU A 167 -1.18 -13.43 2.39
CA GLU A 167 -1.75 -14.62 1.75
C GLU A 167 -1.29 -14.78 0.28
N LEU A 168 -0.81 -13.70 -0.36
CA LEU A 168 -0.25 -13.78 -1.69
C LEU A 168 1.21 -14.24 -1.64
N GLY A 169 1.54 -15.26 -2.45
CA GLY A 169 2.89 -15.84 -2.50
C GLY A 169 3.99 -14.81 -2.83
N ILE A 170 5.22 -15.08 -2.38
CA ILE A 170 6.39 -14.19 -2.54
C ILE A 170 6.67 -13.81 -4.00
N THR A 171 6.30 -14.69 -4.94
CA THR A 171 6.40 -14.44 -6.39
C THR A 171 5.56 -13.26 -6.85
N ASN A 172 4.37 -13.06 -6.27
CA ASN A 172 3.50 -11.92 -6.59
C ASN A 172 4.06 -10.62 -6.02
N TRP A 173 4.65 -10.68 -4.82
CA TRP A 173 5.22 -9.50 -4.15
C TRP A 173 6.44 -8.94 -4.91
N THR A 174 7.32 -9.80 -5.40
CA THR A 174 8.49 -9.37 -6.18
C THR A 174 8.10 -8.74 -7.51
N ARG A 175 7.11 -9.32 -8.21
CA ARG A 175 6.57 -8.76 -9.47
C ARG A 175 5.93 -7.38 -9.25
N PHE A 176 5.15 -7.23 -8.17
CA PHE A 176 4.61 -5.94 -7.76
C PHE A 176 5.71 -4.93 -7.47
N ALA A 177 6.72 -5.31 -6.69
CA ALA A 177 7.84 -4.43 -6.34
C ALA A 177 8.61 -3.96 -7.57
N ILE A 178 8.90 -4.85 -8.52
CA ILE A 178 9.55 -4.48 -9.79
C ILE A 178 8.69 -3.47 -10.56
N TRP A 179 7.39 -3.74 -10.69
CA TRP A 179 6.48 -2.86 -11.42
C TRP A 179 6.32 -1.49 -10.76
N LEU A 180 6.24 -1.45 -9.43
CA LEU A 180 6.23 -0.24 -8.62
C LEU A 180 7.53 0.55 -8.81
N LEU A 181 8.69 -0.10 -8.75
CA LEU A 181 9.99 0.55 -8.94
C LEU A 181 10.13 1.15 -10.35
N ILE A 182 9.67 0.45 -11.38
CA ILE A 182 9.63 0.98 -12.76
C ILE A 182 8.75 2.22 -12.82
N GLY A 183 7.52 2.14 -12.29
CA GLY A 183 6.59 3.28 -12.27
C GLY A 183 7.16 4.48 -11.49
N LEU A 184 7.82 4.20 -10.37
CA LEU A 184 8.48 5.19 -9.53
C LEU A 184 9.68 5.84 -10.25
N ALA A 185 10.49 5.04 -10.95
CA ALA A 185 11.62 5.54 -11.74
C ALA A 185 11.15 6.45 -12.87
N VAL A 186 10.13 6.05 -13.63
CA VAL A 186 9.53 6.90 -14.69
C VAL A 186 8.97 8.18 -14.09
N TYR A 187 8.28 8.09 -12.94
CA TYR A 187 7.73 9.24 -12.25
C TYR A 187 8.81 10.21 -11.77
N PHE A 188 9.86 9.73 -11.08
CA PHE A 188 10.95 10.59 -10.60
C PHE A 188 11.80 11.17 -11.72
N LEU A 189 12.12 10.41 -12.77
CA LEU A 189 12.84 10.92 -13.93
C LEU A 189 12.08 12.08 -14.59
N TYR A 190 10.74 11.98 -14.66
CA TYR A 190 9.91 13.06 -15.15
C TYR A 190 9.80 14.23 -14.16
N SER A 191 9.49 13.94 -12.89
CA SER A 191 9.29 14.92 -11.82
C SER A 191 10.54 15.73 -11.52
N TYR A 192 11.73 15.13 -11.59
CA TYR A 192 13.00 15.81 -11.38
C TYR A 192 13.24 16.88 -12.47
N LYS A 193 12.91 16.56 -13.72
CA LYS A 193 13.15 17.46 -14.86
C LYS A 193 12.13 18.61 -14.98
N HIS A 194 10.97 18.56 -14.31
CA HIS A 194 9.88 19.54 -14.45
C HIS A 194 9.37 20.10 -13.11
N SER A 195 10.09 19.90 -11.99
CA SER A 195 9.67 20.41 -10.68
C SER A 195 9.66 21.94 -10.67
N LYS A 196 8.49 22.53 -10.39
CA LYS A 196 8.25 23.99 -10.33
C LYS A 196 9.05 24.72 -9.24
N LEU A 197 9.77 24.00 -8.37
CA LEU A 197 10.72 24.61 -7.43
C LEU A 197 11.96 25.16 -8.12
N HIS A 198 12.45 24.50 -9.19
CA HIS A 198 13.63 24.97 -9.94
C HIS A 198 13.31 26.20 -10.82
N GLN A 199 12.09 26.25 -11.37
CA GLN A 199 11.62 27.39 -12.17
C GLN A 199 11.37 28.66 -11.35
N ARG A 200 11.10 28.55 -10.04
CA ARG A 200 10.89 29.71 -9.16
C ARG A 200 12.21 30.35 -8.71
N GLU A 201 13.28 29.57 -8.62
CA GLU A 201 14.63 30.09 -8.33
C GLU A 201 15.22 30.83 -9.54
N GLU A 202 15.08 30.30 -10.76
CA GLU A 202 15.59 30.98 -11.97
C GLU A 202 14.89 32.34 -12.21
N VAL A 203 13.57 32.42 -12.05
CA VAL A 203 12.80 33.67 -12.23
C VAL A 203 13.02 34.67 -11.08
N ALA A 204 13.44 34.21 -9.89
CA ALA A 204 13.80 35.10 -8.78
C ALA A 204 15.23 35.66 -8.89
N SER A 205 16.04 35.11 -9.81
CA SER A 205 17.43 35.53 -10.08
C SER A 205 17.60 36.38 -11.35
N GLN A 206 16.50 36.64 -12.07
CA GLN A 206 16.41 37.57 -13.20
C GLN A 206 15.67 38.84 -12.79
#